data_AF-A0A965NES5-F1
#
_entry.id   AF-A0A965NES5-F1
#
_cell.length_a   1.000
_cell.length_b   1.000
_cell.length_c   1.000
_cell.angle_alpha   90.00
_cell.angle_beta   90.00
_cell.angle_gamma   90.00
#
_symmetry.space_group_name_H-M   'P 1'
#
loop_
_entity.id
_entity.type
_entity.pdbx_description
1 polymer ?
#
loop_
_entity_poly.entity_id
_entity_poly.type
_entity_poly.pdbx_seq_one_letter_code
_entity_poly.pdbx_strand_id
1 'polypeptide(L)' 'MKDKNPLKSNLGRMQPKQIDAEKIKREGWNNDGILVVKVDDERLSWPEKELIKQIGDKIYKNKKGEKNGK' A
#
# COMPACT_ATOMS: atom_id res chain seq x y z
N MET A 1 -7.12 36.63 -7.73
CA MET A 1 -6.97 35.51 -6.78
C MET A 1 -8.32 34.81 -6.69
N LYS A 2 -8.41 33.51 -6.98
CA LYS A 2 -9.69 32.79 -7.03
C LYS A 2 -10.01 32.24 -5.64
N ASP A 3 -10.92 32.91 -4.94
CA ASP A 3 -11.52 32.40 -3.70
C ASP A 3 -12.37 31.16 -4.04
N LYS A 4 -11.81 29.97 -3.79
CA LYS A 4 -12.54 28.72 -3.97
C LYS A 4 -13.48 28.53 -2.79
N ASN A 5 -14.70 28.99 -2.99
CA ASN A 5 -15.93 28.78 -2.21
C ASN A 5 -15.84 27.63 -1.17
N PRO A 6 -15.94 27.90 0.15
CA PRO A 6 -15.93 26.85 1.16
C PRO A 6 -17.24 26.06 1.08
N LEU A 7 -17.13 24.74 0.98
CA LEU A 7 -18.24 23.80 0.85
C LEU A 7 -19.30 24.05 1.95
N LYS A 8 -20.44 24.67 1.59
CA LYS A 8 -21.57 24.94 2.49
C LYS A 8 -22.52 23.73 2.60
N SER A 9 -22.03 22.59 3.08
CA SER A 9 -22.89 21.43 3.37
C SER A 9 -22.44 20.71 4.63
N ASN A 10 -23.40 20.31 5.47
CA ASN A 10 -23.16 19.54 6.70
C ASN A 10 -22.49 18.19 6.40
N LEU A 11 -22.71 17.63 5.22
CA LEU A 11 -22.05 16.41 4.73
C LEU A 11 -20.65 16.68 4.13
N GLY A 12 -20.36 17.93 3.73
CA GLY A 12 -19.05 18.33 3.20
C GLY A 12 -17.92 18.17 4.21
N ARG A 13 -18.22 18.28 5.51
CA ARG A 13 -17.27 18.01 6.61
C ARG A 13 -16.91 16.53 6.77
N MET A 14 -17.73 15.64 6.23
CA MET A 14 -17.54 14.19 6.27
C MET A 14 -16.87 13.67 5.00
N GLN A 15 -16.55 14.53 4.03
CA GLN A 15 -15.78 14.10 2.87
C GLN A 15 -14.38 13.70 3.34
N PRO A 16 -13.94 12.46 3.08
CA PRO A 16 -12.58 12.06 3.37
C PRO A 16 -11.65 13.01 2.60
N LYS A 17 -10.79 13.71 3.34
CA LYS A 17 -9.76 14.56 2.74
C LYS A 17 -8.96 13.68 1.79
N GLN A 18 -8.79 14.10 0.54
CA GLN A 18 -7.94 13.36 -0.39
C GLN A 18 -6.55 13.20 0.23
N ILE A 19 -6.20 11.95 0.49
CA ILE A 19 -4.92 11.58 1.08
C ILE A 19 -3.94 11.44 -0.08
N ASP A 20 -2.81 12.13 0.01
CA ASP A 20 -1.74 12.01 -0.97
C ASP A 20 -1.03 10.67 -0.79
N ALA A 21 -1.43 9.69 -1.59
CA ALA A 21 -0.96 8.31 -1.47
C ALA A 21 0.54 8.17 -1.75
N GLU A 22 1.11 9.01 -2.61
CA GLU A 22 2.54 9.01 -2.88
C GLU A 22 3.35 9.56 -1.70
N LYS A 23 2.86 10.63 -1.07
CA LYS A 23 3.44 11.14 0.17
C LYS A 23 3.44 10.09 1.28
N ILE A 24 2.33 9.38 1.48
CA ILE A 24 2.26 8.32 2.50
C ILE A 24 3.24 7.19 2.21
N LYS A 25 3.35 6.73 0.95
CA LYS A 25 4.32 5.69 0.59
C LYS A 25 5.76 6.14 0.86
N ARG A 26 6.08 7.41 0.57
CA ARG A 26 7.42 7.96 0.81
C ARG A 26 7.72 8.13 2.30
N GLU A 27 6.76 8.63 3.08
CA GLU A 27 6.92 8.74 4.53
C GLU A 27 7.01 7.37 5.20
N GLY A 28 6.18 6.41 4.81
CA GLY A 28 6.26 5.04 5.32
C GLY A 28 7.61 4.37 5.03
N TRP A 29 8.20 4.64 3.87
CA TRP A 29 9.55 4.18 3.57
C TRP A 29 10.61 4.87 4.43
N ASN A 30 10.56 6.21 4.51
CA ASN A 30 11.59 7.01 5.20
C ASN A 30 11.58 6.83 6.72
N ASN A 31 10.39 6.70 7.32
CA ASN A 31 10.23 6.72 8.78
C ASN A 31 10.12 5.32 9.36
N ASP A 32 9.42 4.40 8.67
CA ASP A 32 9.05 3.08 9.20
C ASP A 32 9.68 1.92 8.42
N GLY A 33 10.38 2.21 7.30
CA GLY A 33 10.95 1.18 6.41
C GLY A 33 9.88 0.35 5.67
N ILE A 34 8.65 0.87 5.56
CA ILE A 34 7.52 0.17 4.95
C ILE A 34 7.48 0.47 3.45
N LEU A 35 7.62 -0.56 2.63
CA LEU A 35 7.49 -0.48 1.16
C LEU A 35 6.19 -1.16 0.70
N VAL A 36 5.29 -0.40 0.08
CA VAL A 36 4.08 -0.93 -0.58
C VAL A 36 4.26 -0.87 -2.08
N VAL A 37 4.53 -2.02 -2.67
CA VAL A 37 4.86 -2.19 -4.08
C VAL A 37 4.06 -3.35 -4.68
N LYS A 38 3.67 -3.23 -5.95
CA LYS A 38 3.02 -4.31 -6.69
C LYS A 38 4.09 -5.36 -7.03
N VAL A 39 3.80 -6.64 -6.84
CA VAL A 39 4.76 -7.72 -7.14
C VAL A 39 5.26 -7.69 -8.59
N ASP A 40 4.43 -7.25 -9.52
CA ASP A 40 4.75 -7.11 -10.95
C ASP A 40 4.97 -5.65 -11.38
N ASP A 41 5.43 -4.77 -10.48
CA ASP A 41 5.71 -3.38 -10.83
C ASP A 41 6.72 -3.29 -11.98
N GLU A 42 6.40 -2.53 -13.03
CA GLU A 42 7.21 -2.39 -14.26
C GLU A 42 8.58 -1.75 -14.02
N ARG A 43 8.75 -1.04 -12.90
CA ARG A 43 10.00 -0.40 -12.51
C ARG A 43 11.02 -1.40 -11.93
N LEU A 44 10.57 -2.62 -11.60
CA LEU A 44 11.40 -3.67 -11.05
C LEU A 44 11.91 -4.59 -12.15
N SER A 45 13.20 -4.92 -12.09
CA SER A 45 13.78 -5.98 -12.89
C SER A 45 13.22 -7.35 -12.49
N TRP A 46 13.34 -8.32 -13.39
CA TRP A 46 12.85 -9.67 -13.15
C TRP A 46 13.37 -10.30 -11.83
N PRO A 47 14.66 -10.19 -11.47
CA PRO A 47 15.15 -10.67 -10.17
C PRO A 47 14.49 -9.99 -8.96
N GLU A 48 14.22 -8.68 -9.04
CA GLU A 48 13.61 -7.92 -7.94
C GLU A 48 12.14 -8.33 -7.74
N LYS A 49 11.41 -8.55 -8.84
CA LYS A 49 10.04 -9.08 -8.79
C LYS A 49 9.99 -10.45 -8.10
N GLU A 50 10.91 -11.34 -8.49
CA GLU A 50 11.01 -12.68 -7.91
C GLU A 50 11.35 -12.61 -6.41
N LEU A 51 12.27 -11.72 -6.01
CA LEU A 51 12.64 -11.51 -4.61
C LEU A 51 11.44 -11.04 -3.77
N ILE A 52 10.69 -10.04 -4.24
CA ILE A 52 9.49 -9.56 -3.55
C ILE A 52 8.45 -10.66 -3.42
N LYS A 53 8.24 -11.44 -4.48
CA LYS A 53 7.33 -12.60 -4.47
C LYS A 53 7.75 -13.64 -3.43
N GLN A 54 9.03 -14.00 -3.38
CA GLN A 54 9.57 -14.94 -2.40
C GLN A 54 9.41 -14.43 -0.96
N ILE A 55 9.67 -13.15 -0.71
CA ILE A 55 9.48 -12.53 0.61
C ILE A 55 8.00 -12.53 0.99
N GLY A 56 7.12 -12.13 0.06
CA GLY A 56 5.68 -12.12 0.26
C GLY A 56 5.14 -13.52 0.54
N ASP A 57 5.55 -14.52 -0.24
CA ASP A 57 5.25 -15.92 0.02
C ASP A 57 5.77 -16.33 1.41
N LYS A 58 7.02 -16.03 1.77
CA LYS A 58 7.55 -16.40 3.09
C LYS A 58 6.75 -15.82 4.26
N ILE A 59 6.27 -14.58 4.14
CA ILE A 59 5.57 -13.87 5.21
C ILE A 59 4.08 -14.25 5.26
N TYR A 60 3.43 -14.38 4.09
CA TYR A 60 1.97 -14.50 4.00
C TYR A 60 1.48 -15.86 3.52
N LYS A 61 2.35 -16.75 3.04
CA LYS A 61 1.98 -18.13 2.70
C LYS A 61 1.69 -18.88 3.98
N ASN A 62 0.45 -18.76 4.43
CA ASN A 62 -0.11 -19.66 5.41
C ASN A 62 0.06 -21.08 4.86
N LYS A 63 0.78 -21.94 5.61
CA LYS A 63 0.72 -23.40 5.46
C LYS A 63 -0.69 -23.89 5.82
N LYS A 64 -1.72 -23.47 5.08
CA LYS A 64 -3.03 -24.13 5.09
C LYS A 64 -2.85 -25.45 4.34
N GLY A 65 -2.33 -26.46 5.02
CA GLY A 65 -2.14 -27.79 4.45
C GLY A 65 -1.46 -28.80 5.38
N GLU A 66 -0.72 -28.38 6.40
CA GLU A 66 -0.13 -29.31 7.37
C GLU A 66 -1.05 -29.51 8.58
N LYS A 67 -2.27 -29.99 8.34
CA LYS A 67 -3.03 -30.73 9.35
C LYS A 67 -3.13 -32.18 8.93
N ASN A 68 -2.08 -32.92 9.30
CA ASN A 68 -2.16 -34.36 9.54
C ASN A 68 -3.19 -34.63 10.65
N GLY A 69 -4.02 -35.64 10.45
CA GLY A 69 -5.04 -36.08 11.39
C GLY A 69 -5.77 -37.31 10.87
N LYS A 70 -4.99 -38.39 10.73
CA LYS A 70 -5.32 -39.83 10.79
C LYS A 70 -6.78 -40.25 10.70
#